data_AF-A0A510JGX3-F1
#
_entry.id   AF-A0A510JGX3-F1
#
_cell.length_a   1.000
_cell.length_b   1.000
_cell.length_c   1.000
_cell.angle_alpha   90.00
_cell.angle_beta   90.00
_cell.angle_gamma   90.00
#
_symmetry.space_group_name_H-M   'P 1'
#
loop_
_entity.id
_entity.type
_entity.pdbx_description
1 polymer ?
#
loop_
_entity_poly.entity_id
_entity_poly.type
_entity_poly.pdbx_seq_one_letter_code
_entity_poly.pdbx_strand_id
1 'polypeptide(L)' 'MKKILLLLILVLTTGCDILEQSNYRGCSYNDEDGLYYDYWVKYPEKVPCTSLNKKIERKRKK' A
#
# COMPACT_ATOMS: atom_id res chain seq x y z
N MET A 1 -34.50 -0.92 -6.77
CA MET A 1 -34.04 -0.14 -5.60
C MET A 1 -32.91 -0.83 -4.84
N LYS A 2 -33.12 -2.00 -4.19
CA LYS A 2 -32.07 -2.68 -3.39
C LYS A 2 -30.78 -3.04 -4.16
N LYS A 3 -30.89 -3.43 -5.44
CA LYS A 3 -29.72 -3.81 -6.27
C LYS A 3 -28.76 -2.65 -6.55
N ILE A 4 -29.29 -1.42 -6.70
CA ILE A 4 -28.48 -0.22 -6.98
C ILE A 4 -27.69 0.21 -5.73
N LEU A 5 -28.32 0.11 -4.56
CA LEU A 5 -27.66 0.38 -3.28
C LEU A 5 -26.51 -0.59 -3.00
N LEU A 6 -26.70 -1.88 -3.29
CA LEU A 6 -25.65 -2.91 -3.18
C LEU A 6 -24.46 -2.62 -4.09
N LEU A 7 -24.70 -2.19 -5.34
CA LEU A 7 -23.64 -1.84 -6.28
C LEU A 7 -22.84 -0.62 -5.81
N LEU A 8 -23.50 0.40 -5.29
CA LEU A 8 -22.82 1.59 -4.73
C LEU A 8 -21.90 1.22 -3.55
N ILE A 9 -22.38 0.39 -2.63
CA ILE A 9 -21.58 -0.08 -1.49
C ILE A 9 -20.36 -0.85 -1.98
N LEU A 10 -20.51 -1.73 -2.98
CA LEU A 10 -19.40 -2.52 -3.53
C LEU A 10 -18.31 -1.66 -4.18
N VAL A 11 -18.70 -0.58 -4.87
CA VAL A 11 -17.77 0.38 -5.49
C VAL A 11 -17.06 1.22 -4.43
N LEU A 12 -17.77 1.63 -3.38
CA LEU A 12 -17.19 2.37 -2.25
C LEU A 12 -16.16 1.54 -1.48
N THR A 13 -16.44 0.24 -1.24
CA THR A 13 -15.50 -0.64 -0.53
C THR A 13 -14.27 -0.96 -1.36
N THR A 14 -14.42 -1.24 -2.66
CA THR A 14 -13.28 -1.54 -3.54
C THR A 14 -12.43 -0.30 -3.87
N GLY A 15 -13.05 0.88 -3.94
CA GLY A 15 -12.32 2.15 -4.15
C GLY A 15 -11.36 2.50 -3.01
N CYS A 16 -11.71 2.17 -1.76
CA CYS A 16 -10.84 2.39 -0.61
C CYS A 16 -9.58 1.50 -0.63
N ASP A 17 -9.73 0.23 -1.00
CA ASP A 17 -8.59 -0.70 -1.09
C ASP A 17 -7.62 -0.31 -2.22
N ILE A 18 -8.14 0.19 -3.34
CA ILE A 18 -7.33 0.67 -4.47
C ILE A 18 -6.54 1.92 -4.08
N LEU A 19 -7.15 2.84 -3.32
CA LEU A 19 -6.46 4.04 -2.81
C LEU A 19 -5.33 3.66 -1.85
N GLU A 20 -5.58 2.72 -0.93
CA GLU A 20 -4.54 2.26 -0.01
C GLU A 20 -3.39 1.56 -0.75
N GLN A 21 -3.70 0.75 -1.76
CA GLN A 21 -2.71 0.08 -2.61
C GLN A 21 -1.97 1.06 -3.53
N SER A 22 -2.63 2.14 -3.94
CA SER A 22 -2.02 3.21 -4.74
C SER A 22 -0.94 3.98 -3.97
N ASN A 23 -1.08 4.13 -2.64
CA ASN A 23 -0.03 4.71 -1.79
C ASN A 23 1.26 3.88 -1.75
N TYR A 24 1.21 2.63 -2.21
CA TYR A 24 2.36 1.73 -2.31
C TYR A 24 2.81 1.51 -3.75
N ARG A 25 2.13 2.09 -4.76
CA ARG A 25 2.59 2.06 -6.15
C ARG A 25 3.89 2.86 -6.24
N GLY A 26 5.00 2.15 -6.41
CA GLY A 26 6.34 2.74 -6.40
C GLY A 26 7.19 2.30 -5.23
N CYS A 27 6.73 1.40 -4.36
CA CYS A 27 7.59 0.77 -3.35
C CYS A 27 8.14 -0.58 -3.84
N SER A 28 9.46 -0.76 -3.84
CA SER A 28 10.12 -2.04 -4.10
C SER A 28 10.69 -2.63 -2.82
N TYR A 29 10.58 -3.95 -2.68
CA TYR A 29 11.17 -4.68 -1.56
C TYR A 29 12.69 -4.78 -1.73
N ASN A 30 13.43 -4.63 -0.63
CA ASN A 30 14.85 -4.91 -0.53
C ASN A 30 15.05 -6.17 0.34
N ASP A 31 15.64 -7.21 -0.24
CA ASP A 31 15.88 -8.48 0.45
C ASP A 31 16.98 -8.37 1.53
N GLU A 32 17.88 -7.40 1.43
CA GLU A 32 19.03 -7.26 2.36
C GLU A 32 18.58 -6.87 3.79
N ASP A 33 17.64 -5.93 3.88
CA ASP A 33 17.15 -5.39 5.16
C ASP A 33 15.67 -5.71 5.41
N GLY A 34 14.99 -6.31 4.43
CA GLY A 34 13.59 -6.68 4.51
C GLY A 34 12.64 -5.48 4.55
N LEU A 35 13.04 -4.33 4.00
CA LEU A 35 12.27 -3.10 3.95
C LEU A 35 11.85 -2.72 2.53
N TYR A 36 10.79 -1.93 2.43
CA TYR A 36 10.33 -1.35 1.16
C TYR A 36 10.86 0.07 0.99
N TYR A 37 11.34 0.38 -0.21
CA TYR A 37 11.88 1.68 -0.62
C TYR A 37 11.21 2.21 -1.88
N ASP A 38 11.22 3.53 -2.05
CA ASP A 38 10.76 4.16 -3.29
C ASP A 38 11.63 3.73 -4.48
N TYR A 39 10.99 3.13 -5.46
CA TYR A 39 11.55 2.63 -6.70
C TYR A 39 11.96 3.75 -7.66
N TRP A 40 11.29 4.90 -7.60
CA TRP A 40 11.48 5.99 -8.56
C TRP A 40 12.63 6.92 -8.18
N VAL A 41 13.14 6.83 -6.95
CA VAL A 41 14.26 7.65 -6.49
C VAL A 41 15.57 7.08 -7.05
N LYS A 42 16.39 7.95 -7.65
CA LYS A 42 17.67 7.55 -8.24
C LYS A 42 18.65 7.13 -7.15
N TYR A 43 19.32 6.00 -7.39
CA TYR A 43 20.48 5.58 -6.62
C TYR A 43 21.50 6.73 -6.51
N PRO A 44 22.11 6.99 -5.33
CA PRO A 44 22.14 6.15 -4.12
C PRO A 44 21.07 6.49 -3.06
N GLU A 45 20.12 7.37 -3.34
CA GLU A 45 19.18 7.86 -2.32
C GLU A 45 18.04 6.84 -2.10
N LYS A 46 18.21 5.96 -1.09
CA LYS A 46 17.18 5.02 -0.67
C LYS A 46 16.15 5.74 0.22
N VAL A 47 14.95 6.02 -0.29
CA VAL A 47 13.85 6.62 0.49
C VAL A 47 12.91 5.53 0.98
N PRO A 48 12.79 5.26 2.30
CA PRO A 48 11.95 4.18 2.79
C PRO A 48 10.46 4.49 2.68
N CYS A 49 9.68 3.51 2.22
CA CYS A 49 8.22 3.56 2.23
C CYS A 49 7.67 3.40 3.65
N THR A 50 7.80 4.45 4.46
CA THR A 50 7.58 4.44 5.91
C THR A 50 6.18 3.94 6.30
N SER A 51 5.14 4.35 5.56
CA SER A 51 3.76 3.90 5.82
C SER A 51 3.61 2.39 5.62
N LEU A 52 4.18 1.84 4.54
CA LEU A 52 4.15 0.42 4.21
C LEU A 52 4.91 -0.41 5.24
N ASN A 53 6.14 0.01 5.54
CA ASN A 53 7.00 -0.67 6.51
C ASN A 53 6.34 -0.71 7.89
N LYS A 54 5.73 0.39 8.36
CA LYS A 54 4.96 0.43 9.61
C LYS A 54 3.73 -0.48 9.58
N LYS A 55 2.99 -0.55 8.47
CA LYS A 55 1.82 -1.44 8.34
C LYS A 55 2.23 -2.91 8.45
N ILE A 56 3.32 -3.30 7.80
CA ILE A 56 3.87 -4.66 7.86
C ILE A 56 4.40 -4.98 9.26
N GLU A 57 5.14 -4.07 9.88
CA GLU A 57 5.64 -4.23 11.25
C GLU A 57 4.50 -4.49 12.24
N ARG A 58 3.40 -3.71 12.16
CA ARG A 58 2.21 -3.93 12.97
C ARG A 58 1.56 -5.29 12.72
N LYS A 59 1.54 -5.78 11.48
CA LYS A 59 1.03 -7.12 11.15
C LYS A 59 1.93 -8.23 11.69
N ARG A 60 3.24 -8.05 11.72
CA ARG A 60 4.20 -9.04 12.27
C ARG A 60 4.12 -9.16 13.80
N LYS A 61 3.73 -8.08 14.49
CA LYS A 61 3.59 -8.03 15.95
C LYS A 61 2.24 -8.55 16.47
N LYS A 62 1.31 -8.87 15.57
CA LYS A 62 -0.05 -9.29 15.89
C LYS A 62 -0.20 -10.78 15.64
#